data_AF-A0A642PPT8-F1
#
_entry.id   AF-A0A642PPT8-F1
#
_cell.length_a   1.000
_cell.length_b   1.000
_cell.length_c   1.000
_cell.angle_alpha   90.00
_cell.angle_beta   90.00
_cell.angle_gamma   90.00
#
_symmetry.space_group_name_H-M   'P 1'
#
loop_
_entity.id
_entity.type
_entity.pdbx_description
1 polymer ?
#
loop_
_entity_poly.entity_id
_entity_poly.type
_entity_poly.pdbx_seq_one_letter_code
_entity_poly.pdbx_strand_id
1 'polypeptide(L)'
;MNKPKVIQIIDVVSNAIAGNRIDEDFIKSCIYGKVNAELYAHLLGKYREYDGDFFQFYLGTDDRINRALLENLGIKVEPDKYPDYDSRIVAQVVQGKKRFDIYPFEVEAFNRYAMFGNNNALSCLKGISPTAGQTVRENGINEYGNALNWSLFWIKANPEDKALLVDHVLNIPER
;
A
#
# COMPACT_ATOMS: atom_id res chain seq x y z
N MET A 1 -15.22 9.74 0.46
CA MET A 1 -14.05 9.11 -0.18
C MET A 1 -14.52 7.92 -1.03
N ASN A 2 -13.90 7.66 -2.18
CA ASN A 2 -14.36 6.63 -3.12
C ASN A 2 -13.96 5.22 -2.66
N LYS A 3 -14.70 4.66 -1.69
CA LYS A 3 -14.45 3.35 -1.10
C LYS A 3 -14.34 2.21 -2.13
N PRO A 4 -15.25 2.08 -3.13
CA PRO A 4 -15.13 1.04 -4.16
C PRO A 4 -13.78 1.08 -4.88
N LYS A 5 -13.28 2.28 -5.20
CA LYS A 5 -11.98 2.47 -5.85
C LYS A 5 -10.82 2.03 -4.95
N VAL A 6 -10.88 2.32 -3.64
CA VAL A 6 -9.86 1.85 -2.68
C VAL A 6 -9.84 0.33 -2.59
N ILE A 7 -11.01 -0.31 -2.49
CA ILE A 7 -11.12 -1.77 -2.47
C ILE A 7 -10.51 -2.37 -3.74
N GLN A 8 -10.81 -1.81 -4.91
CA GLN A 8 -10.25 -2.26 -6.19
C GLN A 8 -8.71 -2.16 -6.23
N ILE A 9 -8.14 -1.06 -5.72
CA ILE A 9 -6.68 -0.88 -5.66
C ILE A 9 -6.06 -1.98 -4.79
N ILE A 10 -6.61 -2.19 -3.59
CA ILE A 10 -6.09 -3.21 -2.66
C ILE A 10 -6.30 -4.62 -3.25
N ASP A 11 -7.44 -4.89 -3.91
CA ASP A 11 -7.67 -6.16 -4.61
C ASP A 11 -6.56 -6.44 -5.63
N VAL A 12 -6.22 -5.48 -6.49
CA VAL A 12 -5.17 -5.66 -7.51
C VAL A 12 -3.81 -5.97 -6.86
N VAL A 13 -3.42 -5.17 -5.86
CA VAL A 13 -2.12 -5.32 -5.21
C VAL A 13 -2.05 -6.62 -4.40
N SER A 14 -3.06 -6.92 -3.60
CA SER A 14 -3.08 -8.14 -2.78
C SER A 14 -3.12 -9.41 -3.62
N ASN A 15 -3.82 -9.42 -4.77
CA ASN A 15 -3.73 -10.54 -5.70
C ASN A 15 -2.34 -10.67 -6.35
N ALA A 16 -1.62 -9.57 -6.57
CA ALA A 16 -0.25 -9.64 -7.07
C ALA A 16 0.72 -10.21 -6.03
N ILE A 17 0.60 -9.78 -4.77
CA ILE A 17 1.42 -10.28 -3.66
C ILE A 17 1.12 -11.77 -3.40
N ALA A 18 -0.15 -12.13 -3.20
CA ALA A 18 -0.53 -13.51 -2.89
C ALA A 18 -0.27 -14.48 -4.07
N GLY A 19 -0.27 -13.96 -5.30
CA GLY A 19 0.09 -14.71 -6.50
C GLY A 19 1.59 -14.75 -6.81
N ASN A 20 2.45 -14.22 -5.91
CA ASN A 20 3.90 -14.14 -6.10
C ASN A 20 4.32 -13.46 -7.42
N ARG A 21 3.55 -12.45 -7.86
CA ARG A 21 3.81 -11.67 -9.09
C ARG A 21 4.67 -10.43 -8.85
N ILE A 22 4.90 -10.08 -7.59
CA ILE A 22 5.80 -9.01 -7.19
C ILE A 22 7.12 -9.67 -6.79
N ASP A 23 7.91 -10.05 -7.79
CA ASP A 23 9.26 -10.57 -7.61
C ASP A 23 10.31 -9.49 -7.88
N GLU A 24 11.59 -9.85 -7.78
CA GLU A 24 12.67 -8.91 -8.05
C GLU A 24 12.61 -8.34 -9.48
N ASP A 25 12.20 -9.13 -10.47
CA ASP A 25 12.13 -8.68 -11.86
C ASP A 25 10.98 -7.68 -12.08
N PHE A 26 9.86 -7.88 -11.38
CA PHE A 26 8.81 -6.87 -11.29
C PHE A 26 9.37 -5.57 -10.70
N ILE A 27 10.09 -5.61 -9.57
CA ILE A 27 10.68 -4.41 -8.96
C ILE A 27 11.66 -3.73 -9.91
N LYS A 28 12.55 -4.50 -10.57
CA LYS A 28 13.47 -3.97 -11.60
C LYS A 28 12.72 -3.22 -12.69
N SER A 29 11.65 -3.81 -13.24
CA SER A 29 10.87 -3.15 -14.31
C SER A 29 10.20 -1.86 -13.85
N CYS A 30 9.81 -1.78 -12.57
CA CYS A 30 9.23 -0.57 -12.00
C CYS A 30 10.25 0.57 -11.88
N ILE A 31 11.48 0.28 -11.43
CA ILE A 31 12.48 1.33 -11.15
C ILE A 31 13.43 1.61 -12.33
N TYR A 32 13.56 0.69 -13.29
CA TYR A 32 14.47 0.84 -14.43
C TYR A 32 14.15 2.09 -15.25
N GLY A 33 15.18 2.87 -15.58
CA GLY A 33 15.06 4.13 -16.32
C GLY A 33 14.43 5.29 -15.55
N LYS A 34 13.97 5.09 -14.29
CA LYS A 34 13.38 6.14 -13.45
C LYS A 34 14.35 6.74 -12.44
N VAL A 35 15.43 6.03 -12.15
CA VAL A 35 16.45 6.42 -11.18
C VAL A 35 17.85 6.24 -11.77
N ASN A 36 18.84 6.92 -11.19
CA ASN A 36 20.24 6.72 -11.57
C ASN A 36 20.74 5.33 -11.10
N ALA A 37 21.92 4.92 -11.56
CA ALA A 37 22.45 3.57 -11.29
C ALA A 37 22.70 3.29 -9.80
N GLU A 38 23.15 4.30 -9.05
CA GLU A 38 23.39 4.18 -7.60
C GLU A 38 22.07 3.94 -6.84
N LEU A 39 21.06 4.78 -7.09
CA LEU A 39 19.75 4.65 -6.47
C LEU A 39 19.04 3.37 -6.92
N TYR A 40 19.24 2.93 -8.16
CA TYR A 40 18.74 1.64 -8.65
C TYR A 40 19.27 0.48 -7.78
N ALA A 41 20.60 0.41 -7.59
CA ALA A 41 21.23 -0.63 -6.79
C ALA A 41 20.77 -0.57 -5.33
N HIS A 42 20.66 0.64 -4.77
CA HIS A 42 20.17 0.85 -3.41
C HIS A 42 18.74 0.36 -3.21
N LEU A 43 17.82 0.69 -4.12
CA LEU A 43 16.42 0.27 -4.04
C LEU A 43 16.28 -1.25 -4.15
N LEU A 44 17.01 -1.90 -5.06
CA LEU A 44 17.02 -3.37 -5.13
C LEU A 44 17.63 -4.00 -3.87
N GLY A 45 18.68 -3.39 -3.32
CA GLY A 45 19.26 -3.79 -2.04
C GLY A 45 18.21 -3.79 -0.93
N LYS A 46 17.49 -2.68 -0.77
CA LYS A 46 16.39 -2.56 0.21
C LYS A 46 15.31 -3.63 0.03
N TYR A 47 14.87 -3.88 -1.21
CA TYR A 47 13.84 -4.90 -1.46
C TYR A 47 14.27 -6.29 -0.96
N ARG A 48 15.55 -6.64 -1.20
CA ARG A 48 16.15 -7.89 -0.70
C ARG A 48 16.31 -7.89 0.81
N GLU A 49 16.72 -6.77 1.40
CA GLU A 49 16.85 -6.62 2.87
C GLU A 49 15.51 -6.79 3.58
N TYR A 50 14.41 -6.37 2.96
CA TYR A 50 13.05 -6.59 3.44
C TYR A 50 12.51 -8.00 3.17
N ASP A 51 13.34 -8.93 2.70
CA ASP A 51 12.95 -10.30 2.33
C ASP A 51 11.75 -10.33 1.35
N GLY A 52 11.71 -9.34 0.44
CA GLY A 52 10.61 -9.18 -0.51
C GLY A 52 9.30 -8.63 0.08
N ASP A 53 9.28 -8.13 1.32
CA ASP A 53 8.08 -7.50 1.88
C ASP A 53 7.71 -6.22 1.11
N PHE A 54 6.62 -6.31 0.35
CA PHE A 54 6.18 -5.22 -0.51
C PHE A 54 5.72 -3.98 0.26
N PHE A 55 5.14 -4.12 1.46
CA PHE A 55 4.68 -2.96 2.23
C PHE A 55 5.88 -2.18 2.75
N GLN A 56 6.87 -2.84 3.33
CA GLN A 56 8.11 -2.20 3.78
C GLN A 56 8.85 -1.54 2.61
N PHE A 57 8.94 -2.22 1.47
CA PHE A 57 9.54 -1.63 0.28
C PHE A 57 8.78 -0.39 -0.19
N TYR A 58 7.47 -0.50 -0.42
CA TYR A 58 6.62 0.62 -0.87
C TYR A 58 6.74 1.83 0.06
N LEU A 59 6.60 1.63 1.37
CA LEU A 59 6.71 2.69 2.38
C LEU A 59 8.14 3.25 2.50
N GLY A 60 9.15 2.49 2.08
CA GLY A 60 10.55 2.89 2.08
C GLY A 60 11.03 3.60 0.81
N THR A 61 10.13 3.82 -0.16
CA THR A 61 10.44 4.49 -1.44
C THR A 61 9.69 5.82 -1.63
N ASP A 62 10.10 6.61 -2.63
CA ASP A 62 9.48 7.89 -2.94
C ASP A 62 8.18 7.74 -3.77
N ASP A 63 7.40 8.82 -3.88
CA ASP A 63 6.11 8.80 -4.56
C ASP A 63 6.20 8.43 -6.05
N ARG A 64 7.33 8.70 -6.71
CA ARG A 64 7.53 8.35 -8.13
C ARG A 64 7.65 6.85 -8.29
N ILE A 65 8.38 6.20 -7.38
CA ILE A 65 8.46 4.74 -7.33
C ILE A 65 7.12 4.14 -6.93
N ASN A 66 6.46 4.69 -5.91
CA ASN A 66 5.12 4.26 -5.50
C ASN A 66 4.10 4.32 -6.64
N ARG A 67 4.08 5.41 -7.42
CA ARG A 67 3.30 5.51 -8.66
C ARG A 67 3.66 4.39 -9.63
N ALA A 68 4.95 4.22 -9.92
CA ALA A 68 5.40 3.21 -10.89
C ALA A 68 4.99 1.79 -10.47
N LEU A 69 5.07 1.46 -9.18
CA LEU A 69 4.64 0.16 -8.66
C LEU A 69 3.15 -0.08 -8.92
N LEU A 70 2.29 0.91 -8.66
CA LEU A 70 0.85 0.79 -8.91
C LEU A 70 0.53 0.74 -10.41
N GLU A 71 1.15 1.58 -11.23
CA GLU A 71 0.92 1.63 -12.67
C GLU A 71 1.36 0.32 -13.37
N ASN A 72 2.48 -0.30 -12.95
CA ASN A 72 2.91 -1.60 -13.47
C ASN A 72 1.99 -2.75 -13.05
N LEU A 73 1.19 -2.58 -11.99
CA LEU A 73 0.12 -3.52 -11.63
C LEU A 73 -1.18 -3.27 -12.42
N GLY A 74 -1.20 -2.29 -13.33
CA GLY A 74 -2.37 -1.91 -14.13
C GLY A 74 -3.32 -0.92 -13.46
N ILE A 75 -2.91 -0.32 -12.35
CA ILE A 75 -3.72 0.71 -11.66
C ILE A 75 -3.46 2.06 -12.34
N LYS A 76 -4.52 2.67 -12.86
CA LYS A 76 -4.44 4.02 -13.42
C LYS A 76 -4.35 5.04 -12.28
N VAL A 77 -3.18 5.65 -12.11
CA VAL A 77 -2.94 6.67 -11.10
C VAL A 77 -3.28 8.07 -11.64
N GLU A 78 -4.00 8.87 -10.85
CA GLU A 78 -4.31 10.27 -11.16
C GLU A 78 -3.02 11.09 -11.40
N PRO A 79 -3.05 12.18 -12.18
CA PRO A 79 -1.90 13.08 -12.30
C PRO A 79 -1.46 13.63 -10.94
N ASP A 80 -0.18 14.01 -10.85
CA ASP A 80 0.33 14.69 -9.66
C ASP A 80 -0.40 16.02 -9.46
N LYS A 81 -0.87 16.26 -8.24
CA LYS A 81 -1.59 17.50 -7.87
C LYS A 81 -0.64 18.66 -7.60
N TYR A 82 0.63 18.35 -7.34
CA TYR A 82 1.71 19.29 -7.07
C TYR A 82 2.95 18.91 -7.89
N PRO A 83 3.67 19.92 -8.42
CA PRO A 83 4.73 19.71 -9.40
C PRO A 83 5.98 19.04 -8.83
N ASP A 84 6.25 19.19 -7.53
CA ASP A 84 7.48 18.74 -6.89
C ASP A 84 7.30 18.43 -5.41
N TYR A 85 8.36 17.95 -4.76
CA TYR A 85 8.34 17.61 -3.34
C TYR A 85 8.16 18.84 -2.45
N ASP A 86 8.86 19.94 -2.73
CA ASP A 86 8.86 21.13 -1.88
C ASP A 86 7.46 21.76 -1.82
N SER A 87 6.76 21.83 -2.95
CA SER A 87 5.37 22.30 -3.03
C SER A 87 4.39 21.40 -2.28
N ARG A 88 4.62 20.08 -2.24
CA ARG A 88 3.85 19.14 -1.40
C ARG A 88 4.09 19.41 0.09
N ILE A 89 5.33 19.64 0.50
CA ILE A 89 5.67 19.97 1.89
C ILE A 89 5.04 21.29 2.32
N VAL A 90 5.11 22.33 1.48
CA VAL A 90 4.44 23.61 1.75
C VAL A 90 2.92 23.41 1.90
N ALA A 91 2.30 22.63 1.02
CA ALA A 91 0.87 22.33 1.11
C ALA A 91 0.51 21.60 2.41
N GLN A 92 1.29 20.62 2.83
CA GLN A 92 1.01 19.85 4.04
C GLN A 92 1.28 20.66 5.32
N VAL A 93 2.48 21.22 5.45
CA VAL A 93 2.97 21.81 6.70
C VAL A 93 2.50 23.25 6.88
N VAL A 94 2.54 24.06 5.83
CA VAL A 94 2.22 25.49 5.92
C VAL A 94 0.74 25.74 5.70
N GLN A 95 0.12 25.03 4.75
CA GLN A 95 -1.28 25.25 4.39
C GLN A 95 -2.24 24.28 5.11
N GLY A 96 -1.72 23.29 5.85
CA GLY A 96 -2.54 22.33 6.59
C GLY A 96 -3.41 21.45 5.70
N LYS A 97 -3.02 21.24 4.43
CA LYS A 97 -3.78 20.39 3.51
C LYS A 97 -3.60 18.92 3.87
N LYS A 98 -4.69 18.16 3.72
CA LYS A 98 -4.68 16.71 3.92
C LYS A 98 -3.88 16.05 2.82
N ARG A 99 -3.28 14.90 3.11
CA ARG A 99 -2.49 14.14 2.12
C ARG A 99 -3.30 13.77 0.89
N PHE A 100 -4.59 13.45 1.03
CA PHE A 100 -5.49 13.20 -0.10
C PHE A 100 -5.68 14.42 -1.03
N ASP A 101 -5.39 15.63 -0.59
CA ASP A 101 -5.43 16.84 -1.43
C ASP A 101 -4.07 17.14 -2.09
N ILE A 102 -3.02 16.40 -1.71
CA ILE A 102 -1.63 16.63 -2.11
C ILE A 102 -1.14 15.53 -3.08
N TYR A 103 -1.50 14.29 -2.80
CA TYR A 103 -1.07 13.14 -3.58
C TYR A 103 -2.18 12.61 -4.50
N PRO A 104 -1.84 11.94 -5.61
CA PRO A 104 -2.79 11.16 -6.38
C PRO A 104 -3.61 10.24 -5.49
N PHE A 105 -4.90 10.10 -5.76
CA PHE A 105 -5.81 9.34 -4.90
C PHE A 105 -5.33 7.91 -4.65
N GLU A 106 -4.87 7.22 -5.70
CA GLU A 106 -4.47 5.80 -5.64
C GLU A 106 -3.24 5.60 -4.76
N VAL A 107 -2.27 6.51 -4.87
CA VAL A 107 -1.02 6.47 -4.10
C VAL A 107 -1.31 6.67 -2.63
N GLU A 108 -2.06 7.70 -2.24
CA GLU A 108 -2.37 7.92 -0.83
C GLU A 108 -3.31 6.85 -0.26
N ALA A 109 -4.31 6.41 -1.02
CA ALA A 109 -5.23 5.37 -0.56
C ALA A 109 -4.49 4.06 -0.25
N PHE A 110 -3.60 3.63 -1.14
CA PHE A 110 -2.80 2.43 -0.89
C PHE A 110 -1.73 2.66 0.18
N ASN A 111 -1.09 3.84 0.22
CA ASN A 111 -0.13 4.19 1.26
C ASN A 111 -0.72 4.04 2.67
N ARG A 112 -1.94 4.53 2.90
CA ARG A 112 -2.62 4.36 4.21
C ARG A 112 -2.86 2.91 4.56
N TYR A 113 -3.26 2.09 3.58
CA TYR A 113 -3.45 0.65 3.78
C TYR A 113 -2.13 -0.06 4.09
N ALA A 114 -1.09 0.20 3.30
CA ALA A 114 0.24 -0.37 3.51
C ALA A 114 0.82 0.05 4.87
N MET A 115 0.71 1.32 5.26
CA MET A 115 1.11 1.82 6.59
C MET A 115 0.36 1.09 7.70
N PHE A 116 -0.95 0.91 7.56
CA PHE A 116 -1.75 0.21 8.56
C PHE A 116 -1.31 -1.25 8.69
N GLY A 117 -1.18 -1.96 7.56
CA GLY A 117 -0.82 -3.37 7.56
C GLY A 117 0.62 -3.63 8.03
N ASN A 118 1.55 -2.75 7.69
CA ASN A 118 2.94 -2.84 8.14
C ASN A 118 3.09 -2.64 9.65
N ASN A 119 2.23 -1.82 10.26
CA ASN A 119 2.32 -1.45 11.67
C ASN A 119 1.41 -2.28 12.58
N ASN A 120 0.55 -3.14 12.03
CA ASN A 120 -0.42 -3.91 12.81
C ASN A 120 -0.44 -5.38 12.40
N ALA A 121 -0.43 -6.25 13.41
CA ALA A 121 -0.77 -7.65 13.26
C ALA A 121 -2.24 -7.82 12.88
N LEU A 122 -2.59 -8.90 12.18
CA LEU A 122 -3.97 -9.20 11.79
C LEU A 122 -4.90 -9.44 12.99
N SER A 123 -4.34 -9.65 14.19
CA SER A 123 -5.10 -9.73 15.44
C SER A 123 -5.95 -8.48 15.70
N CYS A 124 -5.55 -7.31 15.17
CA CYS A 124 -6.32 -6.06 15.29
C CYS A 124 -7.69 -6.13 14.60
N LEU A 125 -7.87 -7.03 13.61
CA LEU A 125 -9.11 -7.18 12.86
C LEU A 125 -10.32 -7.51 13.74
N LYS A 126 -10.09 -8.14 14.91
CA LYS A 126 -11.14 -8.45 15.90
C LYS A 126 -11.83 -7.19 16.44
N GLY A 127 -11.14 -6.05 16.42
CA GLY A 127 -11.70 -4.75 16.82
C GLY A 127 -12.30 -3.94 15.67
N ILE A 128 -12.18 -4.42 14.43
CA ILE A 128 -12.59 -3.69 13.21
C ILE A 128 -13.81 -4.35 12.58
N SER A 129 -13.80 -5.69 12.49
CA SER A 129 -14.92 -6.47 11.96
C SER A 129 -15.24 -7.65 12.89
N PRO A 130 -16.53 -7.97 13.07
CA PRO A 130 -16.97 -9.15 13.83
C PRO A 130 -16.45 -10.48 13.25
N THR A 131 -16.26 -10.57 11.93
CA THR A 131 -15.94 -11.84 11.23
C THR A 131 -14.52 -11.89 10.67
N ALA A 132 -13.83 -10.77 10.50
CA ALA A 132 -12.49 -10.76 9.89
C ALA A 132 -11.46 -11.60 10.66
N GLY A 133 -11.53 -11.58 12.00
CA GLY A 133 -10.67 -12.43 12.84
C GLY A 133 -10.96 -13.94 12.69
N GLN A 134 -12.19 -14.31 12.31
CA GLN A 134 -12.53 -15.70 11.99
C GLN A 134 -11.92 -16.12 10.65
N THR A 135 -11.97 -15.25 9.62
CA THR A 135 -11.33 -15.50 8.33
C THR A 135 -9.84 -15.83 8.47
N VAL A 136 -9.12 -15.08 9.32
CA VAL A 136 -7.69 -15.32 9.60
C VAL A 136 -7.46 -16.72 10.17
N ARG A 137 -8.25 -17.10 11.20
CA ARG A 137 -8.11 -18.40 11.87
C ARG A 137 -8.48 -19.57 10.96
N GLU A 138 -9.61 -19.47 10.26
CA GLU A 138 -10.12 -20.56 9.40
C GLU A 138 -9.23 -20.83 8.20
N ASN A 139 -8.51 -19.81 7.72
CA ASN A 139 -7.57 -19.95 6.61
C ASN A 139 -6.13 -20.19 7.06
N GLY A 140 -5.87 -20.36 8.37
CA GLY A 140 -4.52 -20.61 8.91
C GLY A 140 -3.51 -19.51 8.60
N ILE A 141 -3.97 -18.25 8.49
CA ILE A 141 -3.11 -17.12 8.12
C ILE A 141 -2.30 -16.70 9.34
N ASN A 142 -0.99 -16.53 9.16
CA ASN A 142 -0.11 -16.02 10.21
C ASN A 142 -0.55 -14.60 10.59
N GLU A 143 -0.72 -14.32 11.88
CA GLU A 143 -1.20 -13.02 12.34
C GLU A 143 -0.14 -11.90 12.23
N TYR A 144 1.13 -12.22 11.95
CA TYR A 144 2.21 -11.24 11.81
C TYR A 144 1.90 -10.19 10.74
N GLY A 145 2.11 -8.91 11.05
CA GLY A 145 1.84 -7.79 10.15
C GLY A 145 2.90 -7.68 9.06
N ASN A 146 2.58 -8.17 7.87
CA ASN A 146 3.41 -8.04 6.68
C ASN A 146 2.54 -8.04 5.41
N ALA A 147 3.13 -7.69 4.26
CA ALA A 147 2.40 -7.55 3.01
C ALA A 147 1.69 -8.86 2.59
N LEU A 148 2.35 -9.99 2.80
CA LEU A 148 1.83 -11.31 2.42
C LEU A 148 0.60 -11.69 3.24
N ASN A 149 0.68 -11.66 4.57
CA ASN A 149 -0.39 -12.07 5.46
C ASN A 149 -1.62 -11.16 5.30
N TRP A 150 -1.42 -9.84 5.20
CA TRP A 150 -2.49 -8.90 4.91
C TRP A 150 -3.16 -9.16 3.56
N SER A 151 -2.38 -9.55 2.54
CA SER A 151 -2.91 -9.90 1.23
C SER A 151 -3.65 -11.23 1.21
N LEU A 152 -3.14 -12.25 1.92
CA LEU A 152 -3.81 -13.54 2.09
C LEU A 152 -5.15 -13.37 2.81
N PHE A 153 -5.22 -12.52 3.83
CA PHE A 153 -6.48 -12.16 4.46
C PHE A 153 -7.41 -11.47 3.46
N TRP A 154 -6.91 -10.44 2.77
CA TRP A 154 -7.71 -9.63 1.88
C TRP A 154 -8.39 -10.45 0.77
N ILE A 155 -7.70 -11.41 0.16
CA ILE A 155 -8.29 -12.24 -0.91
C ILE A 155 -9.35 -13.23 -0.39
N LYS A 156 -9.37 -13.52 0.92
CA LYS A 156 -10.35 -14.42 1.57
C LYS A 156 -11.48 -13.66 2.27
N ALA A 157 -11.25 -12.39 2.61
CA ALA A 157 -12.22 -11.55 3.29
C ALA A 157 -13.47 -11.33 2.44
N ASN A 158 -14.63 -11.33 3.09
CA ASN A 158 -15.89 -10.98 2.44
C ASN A 158 -15.95 -9.46 2.15
N PRO A 159 -16.86 -9.00 1.27
CA PRO A 159 -16.95 -7.58 0.91
C PRO A 159 -17.25 -6.64 2.09
N GLU A 160 -17.98 -7.09 3.11
CA GLU A 160 -18.30 -6.29 4.30
C GLU A 160 -17.06 -6.05 5.17
N ASP A 161 -16.26 -7.08 5.40
CA ASP A 161 -14.99 -6.99 6.13
C ASP A 161 -14.00 -6.04 5.45
N LYS A 162 -13.92 -6.12 4.11
CA LYS A 162 -13.12 -5.18 3.31
C LYS A 162 -13.63 -3.74 3.47
N ALA A 163 -14.94 -3.55 3.42
CA ALA A 163 -15.54 -2.22 3.55
C ALA A 163 -15.29 -1.61 4.93
N LEU A 164 -15.45 -2.39 6.01
CA LEU A 164 -15.19 -1.97 7.39
C LEU A 164 -13.70 -1.64 7.61
N LEU A 165 -12.80 -2.48 7.08
CA LEU A 165 -11.37 -2.23 7.16
C LEU A 165 -10.97 -0.96 6.41
N VAL A 166 -11.49 -0.76 5.20
CA VAL A 166 -11.24 0.47 4.43
C VAL A 166 -11.76 1.69 5.17
N ASP A 167 -12.97 1.64 5.75
CA ASP A 167 -13.47 2.75 6.57
C ASP A 167 -12.57 3.01 7.78
N HIS A 168 -12.09 1.97 8.45
CA HIS A 168 -11.20 2.10 9.59
C HIS A 168 -9.89 2.79 9.19
N VAL A 169 -9.17 2.23 8.21
CA VAL A 169 -7.87 2.72 7.73
C VAL A 169 -7.96 4.17 7.26
N LEU A 170 -9.02 4.49 6.53
CA LEU A 170 -9.20 5.81 5.94
C LEU A 170 -9.65 6.89 6.93
N ASN A 171 -10.13 6.51 8.11
CA ASN A 171 -10.54 7.45 9.16
C ASN A 171 -9.48 7.62 10.27
N ILE A 172 -8.35 6.92 10.20
CA ILE A 172 -7.21 7.16 11.10
C ILE A 172 -6.77 8.62 10.94
N PRO A 173 -6.62 9.41 12.02
CA PRO A 173 -6.15 10.79 11.91
C PRO A 173 -4.76 10.86 11.27
N GLU A 174 -4.57 11.80 10.34
CA GLU A 174 -3.23 12.17 9.88
C GLU A 174 -2.48 12.80 11.06
N ARG A 175 -1.29 12.29 11.40
CA ARG A 175 -0.43 12.82 12.45
C ARG A 175 0.42 13.98 11.94
#